data_AF-A9VDS6-F1
#
_entry.id   AF-A9VDS6-F1
#
_cell.length_a   1.000
_cell.length_b   1.000
_cell.length_c   1.000
_cell.angle_alpha   90.00
_cell.angle_beta   90.00
_cell.angle_gamma   90.00
#
_symmetry.space_group_name_H-M   'P 1'
#
loop_
_entity.id
_entity.type
_entity.pdbx_description
1 polymer ?
#
loop_
_entity_poly.entity_id
_entity_poly.type
_entity_poly.pdbx_seq_one_letter_code
_entity_poly.pdbx_strand_id
1 'polypeptide(L)'
;MRSLKGLEDVISVTMLGWFLEWPDDGRPYRGWPFTKEDPDPLHPQFEYLHDVYNLAQPGYPYKKLSVPVLFDKKTQTIVNNESSEIIRMFNSQFNDLAKRPELDLEPADLESAMTEIDKLVYPNINDVCGKHCLVSKQSFWDVQLI
;
A
#
# COMPACT_ATOMS: atom_id res chain seq x y z
N MET A 1 -7.58 -0.92 9.33
CA MET A 1 -7.01 0.03 10.31
C MET A 1 -7.75 1.37 10.36
N ARG A 2 -7.77 2.17 9.28
CA ARG A 2 -8.48 3.47 9.22
C ARG A 2 -9.87 3.45 9.87
N SER A 3 -10.71 2.51 9.45
CA SER A 3 -12.07 2.42 10.01
C SER A 3 -12.09 1.96 11.46
N LEU A 4 -11.22 1.02 11.85
CA LEU A 4 -11.15 0.57 13.25
C LEU A 4 -10.78 1.71 14.20
N LYS A 5 -9.84 2.59 13.81
CA LYS A 5 -9.46 3.77 14.60
C LYS A 5 -10.43 4.95 14.45
N GLY A 6 -11.40 4.87 13.54
CA GLY A 6 -12.38 5.92 13.32
C GLY A 6 -11.77 7.16 12.66
N LEU A 7 -10.78 6.97 11.78
CA LEU A 7 -10.00 8.03 11.13
C LEU A 7 -10.65 8.54 9.82
N GLU A 8 -11.91 8.21 9.56
CA GLU A 8 -12.53 8.46 8.26
C GLU A 8 -12.65 9.94 7.89
N ASP A 9 -12.86 10.79 8.90
CA ASP A 9 -13.03 12.25 8.73
C ASP A 9 -11.70 12.98 8.53
N VAL A 10 -10.59 12.34 8.92
CA VAL A 10 -9.24 12.93 8.95
C VAL A 10 -8.40 12.45 7.78
N ILE A 11 -8.54 11.16 7.44
CA ILE A 11 -7.80 10.52 6.36
C ILE A 11 -8.79 10.21 5.24
N SER A 12 -8.76 11.04 4.19
CA SER A 12 -9.51 10.77 2.96
C SER A 12 -8.92 9.57 2.21
N VAL A 13 -9.74 8.89 1.41
CA VAL A 13 -9.32 7.79 0.54
C VAL A 13 -9.71 8.11 -0.88
N THR A 14 -8.80 7.84 -1.83
CA THR A 14 -9.07 7.84 -3.26
C THR A 14 -8.91 6.41 -3.76
N MET A 15 -9.90 5.91 -4.47
CA MET A 15 -9.86 4.57 -5.07
C MET A 15 -9.25 4.66 -6.46
N LEU A 16 -8.38 3.72 -6.80
CA LEU A 16 -7.79 3.61 -8.13
C LEU A 16 -8.52 2.52 -8.93
N GLY A 17 -8.48 2.65 -10.25
CA GLY A 17 -8.95 1.63 -11.16
C GLY A 17 -8.16 0.33 -11.00
N TRP A 18 -8.85 -0.80 -11.14
CA TRP A 18 -8.28 -2.14 -10.94
C TRP A 18 -7.45 -2.65 -12.13
N PHE A 19 -7.67 -2.08 -13.32
CA PHE A 19 -7.04 -2.56 -14.55
C PHE A 19 -5.63 -1.97 -14.69
N LEU A 20 -4.63 -2.84 -14.62
CA LEU A 20 -3.24 -2.50 -14.85
C LEU A 20 -2.89 -2.67 -16.32
N GLU A 21 -2.60 -1.56 -17.00
CA GLU A 21 -2.10 -1.59 -18.36
C GLU A 21 -0.64 -2.06 -18.37
N TRP A 22 -0.35 -3.14 -19.11
CA TRP A 22 1.01 -3.60 -19.36
C TRP A 22 1.35 -3.42 -20.85
N PRO A 23 1.94 -2.27 -21.24
CA PRO A 23 2.12 -1.96 -22.65
C PRO A 23 3.16 -2.88 -23.31
N ASP A 24 2.83 -3.39 -24.49
CA ASP A 24 3.74 -4.14 -25.38
C ASP A 24 4.33 -3.26 -26.50
N ASP A 25 3.82 -2.04 -26.64
CA ASP A 25 4.21 -1.02 -27.62
C ASP A 25 5.45 -0.19 -27.22
N GLY A 26 6.13 -0.57 -26.14
CA GLY A 26 7.33 0.09 -25.63
C GLY A 26 7.07 1.29 -24.71
N ARG A 27 5.81 1.66 -24.43
CA ARG A 27 5.49 2.66 -23.40
C ARG A 27 5.81 2.14 -21.99
N PRO A 28 6.20 3.02 -21.06
CA PRO A 28 6.44 2.61 -19.68
C PRO A 28 5.15 2.19 -18.98
N TYR A 29 5.23 1.20 -18.10
CA TYR A 29 4.17 0.87 -17.14
C TYR A 29 3.89 2.06 -16.22
N ARG A 30 2.63 2.48 -16.07
CA ARG A 30 2.24 3.69 -15.30
C ARG A 30 1.55 3.40 -13.96
N GLY A 31 1.37 2.13 -13.59
CA GLY A 31 0.66 1.78 -12.36
C GLY A 31 -0.86 1.75 -12.54
N TRP A 32 -1.56 1.90 -11.42
CA TRP A 32 -3.02 1.94 -11.36
C TRP A 32 -3.57 3.25 -11.93
N PRO A 33 -4.61 3.23 -12.79
CA PRO A 33 -5.22 4.45 -13.32
C PRO A 33 -6.15 5.12 -12.30
N PHE A 34 -6.32 6.43 -12.41
CA PHE A 34 -7.46 7.13 -11.83
C PHE A 34 -8.67 6.95 -12.76
N THR A 35 -9.85 6.72 -12.19
CA THR A 35 -11.08 6.57 -12.99
C THR A 35 -11.75 7.93 -13.15
N LYS A 36 -12.70 8.04 -14.09
CA LYS A 36 -13.48 9.29 -14.22
C LYS A 36 -14.42 9.50 -13.03
N GLU A 37 -14.85 8.40 -12.44
CA GLU A 37 -15.72 8.37 -11.26
C GLU A 37 -14.94 8.74 -9.99
N ASP A 38 -13.66 8.37 -9.91
CA ASP A 38 -12.76 8.62 -8.80
C ASP A 38 -11.43 9.25 -9.29
N PRO A 39 -11.44 10.50 -9.78
CA PRO A 39 -10.21 11.20 -10.16
C PRO A 39 -9.37 11.54 -8.92
N ASP A 40 -8.10 11.86 -9.12
CA ASP A 40 -7.30 12.41 -8.01
C ASP A 40 -7.91 13.75 -7.54
N PRO A 41 -8.27 13.89 -6.25
CA PRO A 41 -8.97 15.07 -5.76
C PRO A 41 -8.10 16.32 -5.65
N LEU A 42 -6.77 16.18 -5.70
CA LEU A 42 -5.82 17.29 -5.63
C LEU A 42 -5.31 17.69 -7.02
N HIS A 43 -5.21 16.71 -7.92
CA HIS A 43 -4.69 16.86 -9.28
C HIS A 43 -5.61 16.19 -10.29
N PRO A 44 -6.73 16.80 -10.68
CA PRO A 44 -7.69 16.20 -11.61
C PRO A 44 -7.12 15.82 -12.98
N GLN A 45 -5.95 16.36 -13.33
CA GLN A 45 -5.20 16.04 -14.55
C GLN A 45 -4.34 14.77 -14.44
N PHE A 46 -4.18 14.19 -13.24
CA PHE A 46 -3.43 12.94 -13.07
C PHE A 46 -4.26 11.78 -13.60
N GLU A 47 -3.61 10.96 -14.43
CA GLU A 47 -4.25 9.82 -15.09
C GLU A 47 -3.86 8.51 -14.41
N TYR A 48 -2.65 8.43 -13.84
CA TYR A 48 -2.15 7.21 -13.21
C TYR A 48 -1.43 7.48 -11.89
N LEU A 49 -1.31 6.46 -11.04
CA LEU A 49 -0.57 6.50 -9.78
C LEU A 49 0.89 6.95 -9.97
N HIS A 50 1.49 6.63 -11.11
CA HIS A 50 2.81 7.16 -11.48
C HIS A 50 2.90 8.69 -11.34
N ASP A 51 1.86 9.44 -11.67
CA ASP A 51 1.88 10.90 -11.63
C ASP A 51 2.07 11.41 -10.18
N VAL A 52 1.46 10.72 -9.21
CA VAL A 52 1.65 10.98 -7.77
C VAL A 52 3.08 10.70 -7.33
N TYR A 53 3.64 9.55 -7.74
CA TYR A 53 5.03 9.20 -7.43
C TYR A 53 6.03 10.16 -8.09
N ASN A 54 5.78 10.58 -9.33
CA ASN A 54 6.65 11.49 -10.05
C ASN A 54 6.57 12.92 -9.50
N LEU A 55 5.41 13.34 -8.98
CA LEU A 55 5.26 14.58 -8.22
C LEU A 55 6.12 14.56 -6.94
N ALA A 56 6.03 13.48 -6.17
CA ALA A 56 6.76 13.34 -4.90
C ALA A 56 8.28 13.17 -5.11
N GLN A 57 8.67 12.42 -6.15
CA GLN A 57 10.07 12.18 -6.51
C GLN A 57 10.20 12.04 -8.04
N PRO A 58 10.63 13.10 -8.75
CA PRO A 58 10.84 13.02 -10.19
C PRO A 58 11.77 11.89 -10.59
N GLY A 59 11.35 11.08 -11.57
CA GLY A 59 12.12 9.91 -12.02
C GLY A 59 12.01 8.68 -11.12
N TYR A 60 10.98 8.60 -10.27
CA TYR A 60 10.72 7.41 -9.47
C TYR A 60 10.62 6.15 -10.36
N PRO A 61 11.21 5.00 -9.96
CA PRO A 61 11.21 3.81 -10.81
C PRO A 61 9.80 3.24 -11.04
N TYR A 62 9.39 3.14 -12.31
CA TYR A 62 8.10 2.57 -12.73
C TYR A 62 7.82 1.16 -12.15
N LYS A 63 8.86 0.35 -11.90
CA LYS A 63 8.72 -1.01 -11.35
C LYS A 63 8.40 -1.06 -9.85
N LYS A 64 8.46 0.08 -9.16
CA LYS A 64 8.25 0.18 -7.70
C LYS A 64 6.95 0.88 -7.32
N LEU A 65 6.11 1.22 -8.29
CA LEU A 65 4.79 1.77 -8.04
C LEU A 65 3.96 0.73 -7.27
N SER A 66 3.46 1.09 -6.10
CA SER A 66 2.70 0.21 -5.23
C SER A 66 1.52 0.93 -4.58
N VAL A 67 0.56 0.15 -4.12
CA VAL A 67 -0.49 0.60 -3.20
C VAL A 67 -0.39 -0.23 -1.91
N PRO A 68 -0.80 0.31 -0.75
CA PRO A 68 -1.36 1.65 -0.52
C PRO A 68 -0.30 2.76 -0.56
N VAL A 69 -0.76 4.02 -0.71
CA VAL A 69 0.08 5.23 -0.61
C VAL A 69 -0.54 6.16 0.43
N LEU A 70 0.24 6.52 1.45
CA LEU A 70 -0.08 7.59 2.38
C LEU A 70 0.54 8.90 1.86
N PHE A 71 -0.31 9.85 1.45
CA PHE A 71 0.11 11.09 0.82
C PHE A 71 -0.18 12.31 1.72
N ASP A 72 0.80 13.19 1.89
CA ASP A 72 0.62 14.46 2.58
C ASP A 72 0.15 15.54 1.60
N LYS A 73 -1.10 15.96 1.77
CA LYS A 73 -1.73 17.00 0.95
C LYS A 73 -1.12 18.39 1.13
N LYS A 74 -0.45 18.66 2.25
CA LYS A 74 0.13 20.00 2.52
C LYS A 74 1.47 20.15 1.82
N THR A 75 2.34 19.15 1.94
CA THR A 75 3.68 19.16 1.33
C THR A 75 3.72 18.52 -0.05
N GLN A 76 2.60 17.94 -0.51
CA GLN A 76 2.44 17.35 -1.85
C GLN A 76 3.44 16.21 -2.10
N THR A 77 3.64 15.35 -1.11
CA THR A 77 4.60 14.24 -1.18
C THR A 77 4.06 12.94 -0.58
N ILE A 78 4.69 11.83 -0.93
CA ILE A 78 4.40 10.52 -0.36
C ILE A 78 5.11 10.41 0.99
N VAL A 79 4.32 10.17 2.04
CA VAL A 79 4.83 9.93 3.40
C VAL A 79 5.32 8.50 3.54
N ASN A 80 4.53 7.53 3.07
CA ASN A 80 4.84 6.11 3.17
C ASN A 80 4.05 5.31 2.12
N ASN A 81 4.61 4.23 1.61
CA ASN A 81 3.94 3.28 0.70
C ASN A 81 4.14 1.80 1.11
N GLU A 82 4.62 1.57 2.32
CA GLU A 82 4.73 0.26 2.95
C GLU A 82 3.51 0.02 3.84
N SER A 83 2.67 -0.93 3.43
CA SER A 83 1.37 -1.19 4.06
C SER A 83 1.48 -1.50 5.55
N SER A 84 2.51 -2.26 5.96
CA SER A 84 2.73 -2.67 7.34
C SER A 84 3.11 -1.49 8.24
N GLU A 85 3.92 -0.56 7.74
CA GLU A 85 4.25 0.67 8.46
C GLU A 85 3.04 1.61 8.54
N ILE A 86 2.28 1.76 7.46
CA ILE A 86 1.08 2.61 7.43
C ILE A 86 0.05 2.15 8.47
N ILE A 87 -0.19 0.84 8.62
CA ILE A 87 -1.14 0.36 9.64
C ILE A 87 -0.64 0.64 11.06
N ARG A 88 0.68 0.55 11.32
CA ARG A 88 1.28 0.89 12.63
C ARG A 88 1.18 2.39 12.92
N MET A 89 1.44 3.23 11.90
CA MET A 89 1.23 4.68 12.00
C MET A 89 -0.23 4.99 12.38
N PHE A 90 -1.20 4.37 11.70
CA PHE A 90 -2.63 4.57 12.00
C PHE A 90 -3.01 4.06 13.40
N ASN A 91 -2.36 3.03 13.92
CA ASN A 91 -2.64 2.48 15.24
C ASN A 91 -2.37 3.49 16.37
N SER A 92 -1.27 4.24 16.30
CA SER A 92 -0.82 5.08 17.42
C SER A 92 -0.55 6.55 17.09
N GLN A 93 -0.02 6.87 15.90
CA GLN A 93 0.45 8.23 15.58
C GLN A 93 -0.69 9.23 15.34
N PHE A 94 -1.90 8.75 15.07
CA PHE A 94 -3.09 9.57 14.84
C PHE A 94 -4.07 9.55 16.01
N ASN A 95 -3.67 9.10 17.20
CA ASN A 95 -4.56 8.96 18.36
C ASN A 95 -5.27 10.27 18.72
N ASP A 96 -4.58 11.41 18.67
CA ASP A 96 -5.17 12.72 18.98
C ASP A 96 -6.31 13.13 18.02
N LEU A 97 -6.39 12.48 16.86
CA LEU A 97 -7.39 12.74 15.82
C LEU A 97 -8.37 11.57 15.63
N ALA A 98 -8.13 10.45 16.30
CA ALA A 98 -8.94 9.24 16.19
C ALA A 98 -10.23 9.36 17.00
N LYS A 99 -11.32 8.77 16.50
CA LYS A 99 -12.56 8.62 17.31
C LYS A 99 -12.46 7.53 18.37
N ARG A 100 -11.46 6.65 18.26
CA ARG A 100 -11.15 5.53 19.18
C ARG A 100 -9.67 5.51 19.53
N PRO A 101 -9.15 6.54 20.23
CA PRO A 101 -7.73 6.63 20.60
C PRO A 101 -7.28 5.48 21.52
N GLU A 102 -8.17 4.97 22.36
CA GLU A 102 -7.93 3.89 23.32
C GLU A 102 -7.77 2.50 22.69
N LEU A 103 -8.21 2.32 21.45
CA LEU A 103 -8.05 1.05 20.74
C LEU A 103 -6.60 0.90 20.28
N ASP A 104 -5.84 0.08 21.00
CA ASP A 104 -4.48 -0.32 20.63
C ASP A 104 -4.47 -1.76 20.08
N LEU A 105 -4.12 -1.90 18.81
CA LEU A 105 -4.04 -3.18 18.11
C LEU A 105 -2.61 -3.74 18.06
N GLU A 106 -1.64 -3.04 18.64
CA GLU A 106 -0.25 -3.46 18.78
C GLU A 106 0.26 -3.09 20.19
N PRO A 107 -0.35 -3.65 21.25
CA PRO A 107 0.05 -3.31 22.61
C PRO A 107 1.46 -3.88 22.91
N ALA A 108 2.23 -3.13 23.70
CA ALA A 108 3.65 -3.39 23.92
C ALA A 108 3.96 -4.77 24.54
N ASP A 109 3.02 -5.34 25.31
CA ASP A 109 3.15 -6.67 25.91
C ASP A 109 2.99 -7.82 24.89
N LEU A 110 2.38 -7.55 23.73
CA LEU A 110 2.19 -8.52 22.65
C LEU A 110 3.12 -8.32 21.46
N GLU A 111 3.84 -7.20 21.37
CA GLU A 111 4.69 -6.84 20.23
C GLU A 111 5.66 -7.97 19.82
N SER A 112 6.30 -8.61 20.80
CA SER A 112 7.23 -9.72 20.55
C SER A 112 6.52 -10.92 19.93
N ALA A 113 5.36 -11.33 20.47
CA ALA A 113 4.60 -12.46 19.97
C ALA A 113 4.02 -12.17 18.57
N MET A 114 3.53 -10.94 18.34
CA MET A 114 3.06 -10.49 17.04
C MET A 114 4.19 -10.53 16.01
N THR A 115 5.38 -10.04 16.37
CA THR A 115 6.56 -10.06 15.49
C THR A 115 6.99 -11.49 15.12
N GLU A 116 6.91 -12.43 16.06
CA GLU A 116 7.20 -13.85 15.77
C GLU A 116 6.17 -14.44 14.82
N ILE A 117 4.88 -14.15 15.02
CA ILE A 117 3.81 -14.60 14.13
C ILE A 117 3.97 -13.96 12.74
N ASP A 118 4.26 -12.66 12.64
CA ASP A 118 4.45 -11.96 11.37
C ASP A 118 5.61 -12.55 10.56
N LYS A 119 6.72 -12.90 11.24
CA LYS A 119 7.86 -13.59 10.61
C LYS A 119 7.50 -14.95 10.04
N LEU A 120 6.48 -15.61 10.58
CA LEU A 120 5.98 -16.88 10.06
C LEU A 120 4.93 -16.66 8.97
N VAL A 121 3.96 -15.77 9.18
CA VAL A 121 2.80 -15.59 8.29
C VAL A 121 3.18 -14.84 7.03
N TYR A 122 3.94 -13.75 7.13
CA TYR A 122 4.21 -12.89 5.97
C TYR A 122 4.95 -13.63 4.84
N PRO A 123 6.11 -14.28 5.08
CA PRO A 123 6.83 -14.94 4.00
C PRO A 123 6.19 -16.24 3.52
N ASN A 124 5.36 -16.90 4.34
CA ASN A 124 4.80 -18.25 4.09
C ASN A 124 3.31 -18.25 3.71
N ILE A 125 2.60 -17.13 3.85
CA ILE A 125 1.17 -17.03 3.50
C ILE A 125 0.95 -15.81 2.60
N ASN A 126 1.31 -14.62 3.07
CA ASN A 126 1.00 -13.38 2.35
C ASN A 126 1.79 -13.27 1.04
N ASP A 127 3.10 -13.51 1.08
CA ASP A 127 3.98 -13.40 -0.09
C ASP A 127 3.99 -14.65 -0.97
N VAL A 128 3.52 -15.79 -0.45
CA VAL A 128 3.63 -17.08 -1.13
C VAL A 128 2.87 -17.06 -2.44
N CYS A 129 1.68 -16.50 -2.48
CA CYS A 129 0.90 -16.37 -3.72
C CYS A 129 1.68 -15.59 -4.80
N GLY A 130 2.32 -14.47 -4.43
CA GLY A 130 3.16 -13.70 -5.35
C GLY A 130 4.38 -14.50 -5.84
N LYS A 131 5.08 -15.18 -4.93
CA LYS A 131 6.23 -16.04 -5.28
C LYS A 131 5.83 -17.19 -6.19
N HIS A 132 4.69 -17.81 -5.95
CA HIS A 132 4.20 -18.94 -6.72
C HIS A 132 3.73 -18.48 -8.11
N CYS A 133 2.87 -17.46 -8.19
CA CYS A 133 2.34 -16.98 -9.47
C CYS A 133 3.40 -16.37 -10.41
N LEU A 134 4.53 -15.88 -9.88
CA LEU A 134 5.57 -15.21 -10.67
C LEU A 134 6.76 -16.12 -11.04
N VAL A 135 6.80 -17.36 -10.55
CA VAL A 135 7.91 -18.29 -10.86
C VAL A 135 7.50 -19.27 -11.96
N SER A 136 8.21 -19.19 -13.10
CA SER A 136 7.97 -20.02 -14.28
C SER A 136 8.66 -21.40 -14.26
N LYS A 137 9.42 -21.72 -13.20
CA LYS A 137 10.16 -22.99 -13.09
C LYS A 137 9.46 -23.99 -12.17
N GLN A 138 9.16 -25.17 -12.73
CA GLN A 138 8.51 -26.28 -12.03
C GLN A 138 9.20 -26.67 -10.70
N SER A 139 10.54 -26.65 -10.65
CA SER A 139 11.31 -27.04 -9.47
C SER A 139 11.09 -26.17 -8.23
N PHE A 140 10.47 -25.00 -8.36
CA PHE A 140 10.11 -24.15 -7.22
C PHE A 140 8.84 -24.64 -6.51
N TRP A 141 7.93 -25.29 -7.25
CA TRP A 141 6.65 -25.80 -6.74
C TRP A 141 6.83 -27.06 -5.88
N ASP A 142 7.86 -27.86 -6.16
CA ASP A 142 8.06 -29.16 -5.52
C ASP A 142 8.64 -29.08 -4.10
N VAL A 143 9.13 -27.91 -3.66
CA VAL A 143 9.88 -27.75 -2.39
C VAL A 143 9.01 -27.19 -1.25
N GLN A 144 7.85 -26.61 -1.53
CA GLN A 144 7.05 -25.86 -0.53
C GLN A 144 5.64 -26.42 -0.25
N LEU A 145 5.20 -27.50 -0.91
CA LEU A 145 3.89 -28.12 -0.73
C LEU A 145 3.91 -29.48 0.00
N ILE A 146 4.92 -29.74 0.83
CA ILE A 146 4.97 -30.95 1.69
C ILE A 146 4.33 -30.67 3.04
#